data_AF-A0A535TAK4-F1
#
_entry.id   AF-A0A535TAK4-F1
#
_cell.length_a   1.000
_cell.length_b   1.000
_cell.length_c   1.000
_cell.angle_alpha   90.00
_cell.angle_beta   90.00
_cell.angle_gamma   90.00
#
_symmetry.space_group_name_H-M   'P 1'
#
loop_
_entity.id
_entity.type
_entity.pdbx_description
1 polymer ?
#
loop_
_entity_poly.entity_id
_entity_poly.type
_entity_poly.pdbx_seq_one_letter_code
_entity_poly.pdbx_strand_id
1 'polypeptide(L)'
;MRRRPHHAARRLTRPLRTLEGVRIAAFTQFLLGPAAVQHLADLGADVVKVEAPAGAWERHWAGAETFRNGVSTFFMLANRNQRSLVLDLKSELGREAALRLIKKSDVVVANFRPGAMERLGLGYEAARTVRPDIIYATASGYGSDSPFRDLPGQDLLIQGLSGVAWLTGRAGQDPVVVGAAVVDQHGGALLAMGILAALFHRERTGEGQQLEVAMVQAAFDLMVEPVVY
;
A
#
# COMPACT_ATOMS: atom_id res chain seq x y z
N MET A 1 -43.56 19.87 -26.42
CA MET A 1 -42.67 19.30 -25.37
C MET A 1 -41.22 19.64 -25.73
N ARG A 2 -40.64 20.71 -25.16
CA ARG A 2 -39.28 21.18 -25.50
C ARG A 2 -38.25 20.30 -24.77
N ARG A 3 -37.36 19.63 -25.52
CA ARG A 3 -36.20 18.89 -24.99
C ARG A 3 -35.25 19.88 -24.30
N ARG A 4 -34.94 19.64 -23.03
CA ARG A 4 -33.88 20.36 -22.30
C ARG A 4 -32.52 20.02 -22.94
N PRO A 5 -31.63 21.00 -23.17
CA PRO A 5 -30.29 20.72 -23.64
C PRO A 5 -29.50 20.02 -22.52
N HIS A 6 -28.86 18.90 -22.86
CA HIS A 6 -27.88 18.25 -22.00
C HIS A 6 -26.78 19.27 -21.70
N HIS A 7 -26.66 19.68 -20.43
CA HIS A 7 -25.47 20.37 -19.95
C HIS A 7 -24.27 19.46 -20.23
N ALA A 8 -23.43 19.86 -21.19
CA ALA A 8 -22.09 19.31 -21.31
C ALA A 8 -21.43 19.46 -19.94
N ALA A 9 -21.16 18.33 -19.29
CA ALA A 9 -20.41 18.30 -18.05
C ALA A 9 -19.05 18.94 -18.35
N ARG A 10 -18.92 20.21 -17.96
CA ARG A 10 -17.67 20.96 -17.95
C ARG A 10 -16.65 20.05 -17.28
N ARG A 11 -15.58 19.65 -17.99
CA ARG A 11 -14.49 18.82 -17.42
C ARG A 11 -14.05 19.48 -16.12
N LEU A 12 -14.48 18.90 -15.00
CA LEU A 12 -14.06 19.26 -13.66
C LEU A 12 -12.57 18.93 -13.59
N THR A 13 -11.75 19.98 -13.69
CA THR A 13 -10.29 20.00 -13.46
C THR A 13 -9.45 19.01 -14.30
N ARG A 14 -8.24 19.42 -14.72
CA ARG A 14 -7.27 18.45 -15.26
C ARG A 14 -6.93 17.45 -14.13
N PRO A 15 -6.82 16.14 -14.41
CA PRO A 15 -6.39 15.19 -13.40
C PRO A 15 -5.03 15.62 -12.85
N LEU A 16 -4.88 15.58 -11.53
CA LEU A 16 -3.63 15.90 -10.84
C LEU A 16 -2.59 14.86 -11.22
N ARG A 17 -1.69 15.21 -12.15
CA ARG A 17 -0.56 14.36 -12.59
C ARG A 17 0.74 14.84 -11.97
N THR A 18 0.73 15.07 -10.67
CA THR A 18 1.85 15.66 -9.93
C THR A 18 3.05 14.70 -9.77
N LEU A 19 2.85 13.40 -10.01
CA LEU A 19 3.89 12.38 -9.95
C LEU A 19 4.27 11.82 -11.33
N GLU A 20 3.96 12.53 -12.41
CA GLU A 20 4.41 12.14 -13.75
C GLU A 20 5.95 12.11 -13.78
N GLY A 21 6.51 10.98 -14.25
CA GLY A 21 7.95 10.72 -14.22
C GLY A 21 8.44 9.92 -13.01
N VAL A 22 7.64 9.79 -11.94
CA VAL A 22 7.96 8.94 -10.78
C VAL A 22 7.62 7.48 -11.08
N ARG A 23 8.58 6.58 -10.90
CA ARG A 23 8.35 5.13 -11.01
C ARG A 23 8.37 4.42 -9.65
N ILE A 24 7.41 3.53 -9.44
CA ILE A 24 7.28 2.74 -8.21
C ILE A 24 7.38 1.24 -8.52
N ALA A 25 8.29 0.54 -7.83
CA ALA A 25 8.31 -0.91 -7.77
C ALA A 25 7.49 -1.39 -6.56
N ALA A 26 6.33 -1.97 -6.81
CA ALA A 26 5.37 -2.36 -5.78
C ALA A 26 5.41 -3.87 -5.51
N PHE A 27 6.02 -4.26 -4.39
CA PHE A 27 6.02 -5.62 -3.84
C PHE A 27 4.91 -5.73 -2.80
N THR A 28 3.67 -5.51 -3.24
CA THR A 28 2.54 -5.32 -2.35
C THR A 28 1.45 -6.38 -2.52
N GLN A 29 0.77 -6.72 -1.41
CA GLN A 29 -0.31 -7.70 -1.32
C GLN A 29 -1.48 -7.17 -0.50
N PHE A 30 -2.66 -7.75 -0.69
CA PHE A 30 -3.89 -7.38 0.01
C PHE A 30 -4.27 -5.90 -0.15
N LEU A 31 -4.39 -5.12 0.93
CA LEU A 31 -4.99 -3.78 0.87
C LEU A 31 -4.04 -2.63 1.21
N LEU A 32 -3.40 -2.59 2.38
CA LEU A 32 -2.61 -1.42 2.81
C LEU A 32 -1.57 -0.98 1.76
N GLY A 33 -0.69 -1.90 1.35
CA GLY A 33 0.34 -1.63 0.35
C GLY A 33 -0.25 -1.24 -1.01
N PRO A 34 -1.18 -2.03 -1.58
CA PRO A 34 -1.85 -1.68 -2.85
C PRO A 34 -2.61 -0.35 -2.81
N ALA A 35 -3.29 -0.02 -1.71
CA ALA A 35 -3.98 1.26 -1.52
C ALA A 35 -3.01 2.44 -1.57
N ALA A 36 -1.87 2.34 -0.88
CA ALA A 36 -0.85 3.39 -0.90
C ALA A 36 -0.34 3.67 -2.32
N VAL A 37 0.07 2.62 -3.05
CA VAL A 37 0.60 2.80 -4.41
C VAL A 37 -0.49 3.19 -5.41
N GLN A 38 -1.75 2.81 -5.17
CA GLN A 38 -2.88 3.25 -5.97
C GLN A 38 -3.13 4.76 -5.81
N HIS A 39 -3.06 5.31 -4.59
CA HIS A 39 -3.13 6.76 -4.38
C HIS A 39 -2.05 7.50 -5.17
N LEU A 40 -0.83 6.97 -5.20
CA LEU A 40 0.27 7.56 -5.97
C LEU A 40 0.09 7.39 -7.49
N ALA A 41 -0.42 6.24 -7.94
CA ALA A 41 -0.77 6.00 -9.34
C ALA A 41 -1.86 6.96 -9.83
N ASP A 42 -2.86 7.24 -8.98
CA ASP A 42 -3.92 8.22 -9.27
C ASP A 42 -3.39 9.64 -9.43
N LEU A 43 -2.24 9.94 -8.81
CA LEU A 43 -1.49 11.20 -8.96
C LEU A 43 -0.50 11.17 -10.14
N GLY A 44 -0.48 10.10 -10.94
CA GLY A 44 0.29 9.99 -12.17
C GLY A 44 1.60 9.18 -12.10
N ALA A 45 1.90 8.54 -10.96
CA ALA A 45 3.09 7.68 -10.85
C ALA A 45 2.96 6.41 -11.73
N ASP A 46 4.07 5.97 -12.32
CA ASP A 46 4.18 4.70 -13.04
C ASP A 46 4.44 3.56 -12.06
N VAL A 47 3.38 2.83 -11.69
CA VAL A 47 3.46 1.73 -10.71
C VAL A 47 3.57 0.38 -11.40
N VAL A 48 4.64 -0.35 -11.08
CA VAL A 48 4.85 -1.74 -11.51
C VAL A 48 4.70 -2.66 -10.31
N LYS A 49 3.57 -3.38 -10.26
CA LYS A 49 3.31 -4.43 -9.27
C LYS A 49 4.10 -5.69 -9.63
N VAL A 50 4.90 -6.17 -8.68
CA VAL A 50 5.59 -7.45 -8.79
C VAL A 50 4.73 -8.54 -8.18
N GLU A 51 4.45 -9.57 -8.96
CA GLU A 51 3.60 -10.69 -8.56
C GLU A 51 4.34 -12.02 -8.67
N ALA A 52 3.96 -12.98 -7.83
CA ALA A 52 4.45 -14.35 -7.93
C ALA A 52 3.91 -15.02 -9.22
N PRO A 53 4.50 -16.15 -9.68
CA PRO A 53 4.01 -16.90 -10.84
C PRO A 53 2.52 -17.28 -10.78
N ALA A 54 1.99 -17.53 -9.58
CA ALA A 54 0.57 -17.79 -9.36
C ALA A 54 -0.32 -16.53 -9.35
N GLY A 55 0.26 -15.34 -9.50
CA GLY A 55 -0.37 -14.05 -9.25
C GLY A 55 -0.37 -13.67 -7.76
N ALA A 56 -0.77 -12.44 -7.46
CA ALA A 56 -1.03 -12.02 -6.08
C ALA A 56 -2.21 -12.80 -5.48
N TRP A 57 -2.12 -13.14 -4.19
CA TRP A 57 -3.12 -13.97 -3.50
C TRP A 57 -4.54 -13.39 -3.63
N GLU A 58 -4.67 -12.07 -3.47
CA GLU A 58 -5.94 -11.37 -3.54
C GLU A 58 -6.63 -11.45 -4.91
N ARG A 59 -5.97 -11.91 -5.97
CA ARG A 59 -6.62 -12.19 -7.28
C ARG A 59 -7.60 -13.34 -7.19
N HIS A 60 -7.32 -14.30 -6.32
CA HIS A 60 -8.05 -15.56 -6.17
C HIS A 60 -8.94 -15.58 -4.93
N TRP A 61 -9.01 -14.46 -4.20
CA TRP A 61 -9.82 -14.32 -3.00
C TRP A 61 -10.71 -13.08 -3.11
N ALA A 62 -12.01 -13.23 -2.86
CA ALA A 62 -12.95 -12.13 -2.83
C ALA A 62 -13.98 -12.32 -1.70
N GLY A 63 -14.30 -11.24 -0.99
CA GLY A 63 -15.45 -11.24 -0.09
C GLY A 63 -16.74 -11.55 -0.86
N ALA A 64 -17.62 -12.33 -0.25
CA ALA A 64 -18.92 -12.72 -0.81
C ALA A 64 -18.86 -13.34 -2.23
N GLU A 65 -17.77 -14.06 -2.56
CA GLU A 65 -17.58 -14.73 -3.87
C GLU A 65 -17.70 -13.77 -5.07
N THR A 66 -17.27 -12.52 -4.88
CA THR A 66 -17.41 -11.48 -5.90
C THR A 66 -16.24 -11.49 -6.89
N PHE A 67 -16.43 -12.24 -7.99
CA PHE A 67 -15.47 -12.34 -9.09
C PHE A 67 -16.03 -11.72 -10.38
N ARG A 68 -15.15 -11.11 -11.18
CA ARG A 68 -15.44 -10.71 -12.56
C ARG A 68 -14.39 -11.31 -13.48
N ASN A 69 -14.85 -12.06 -14.49
CA ASN A 69 -13.97 -12.73 -15.46
C ASN A 69 -12.87 -13.60 -14.79
N GLY A 70 -13.22 -14.28 -13.70
CA GLY A 70 -12.28 -15.13 -12.94
C GLY A 70 -11.28 -14.37 -12.07
N VAL A 71 -11.42 -13.05 -11.91
CA VAL A 71 -10.55 -12.22 -11.06
C VAL A 71 -11.38 -11.60 -9.94
N SER A 72 -10.83 -11.61 -8.73
CA SER A 72 -11.42 -10.97 -7.55
C SER A 72 -11.72 -9.49 -7.79
N THR A 73 -12.95 -9.07 -7.46
CA THR A 73 -13.33 -7.64 -7.47
C THR A 73 -12.53 -6.83 -6.47
N PHE A 74 -12.13 -7.41 -5.34
CA PHE A 74 -11.23 -6.78 -4.39
C PHE A 74 -9.87 -6.44 -5.03
N PHE A 75 -9.26 -7.39 -5.73
CA PHE A 75 -8.01 -7.12 -6.46
C PHE A 75 -8.17 -6.00 -7.48
N MET A 76 -9.26 -6.01 -8.27
CA MET A 76 -9.51 -4.98 -9.29
C MET A 76 -9.68 -3.58 -8.70
N LEU A 77 -10.33 -3.46 -7.53
CA LEU A 77 -10.55 -2.19 -6.85
C LEU A 77 -9.29 -1.63 -6.16
N ALA A 78 -8.41 -2.53 -5.67
CA ALA A 78 -7.21 -2.17 -4.93
C ALA A 78 -5.94 -2.02 -5.80
N ASN A 79 -5.99 -2.39 -7.09
CA ASN A 79 -4.82 -2.39 -7.98
C ASN A 79 -5.06 -1.67 -9.33
N ARG A 80 -6.01 -0.73 -9.41
CA ARG A 80 -6.20 0.07 -10.64
C ARG A 80 -4.98 0.97 -10.90
N ASN A 81 -4.78 1.35 -12.16
CA ASN A 81 -3.67 2.20 -12.62
C ASN A 81 -2.26 1.61 -12.40
N GLN A 82 -2.15 0.31 -12.12
CA GLN A 82 -0.87 -0.39 -12.00
C GLN A 82 -0.61 -1.29 -13.20
N ARG A 83 0.66 -1.48 -13.56
CA ARG A 83 1.13 -2.51 -14.50
C ARG A 83 1.61 -3.71 -13.72
N SER A 84 1.36 -4.92 -14.21
CA SER A 84 1.78 -6.15 -13.54
C SER A 84 3.05 -6.73 -14.20
N LEU A 85 3.97 -7.21 -13.37
CA LEU A 85 5.15 -7.97 -13.77
C LEU A 85 5.25 -9.22 -12.89
N VAL A 86 5.24 -10.39 -13.51
CA VAL A 86 5.39 -11.67 -12.82
C VAL A 86 6.87 -12.03 -12.67
N LEU A 87 7.33 -12.24 -11.44
CA LEU A 87 8.69 -12.68 -11.11
C LEU A 87 8.65 -13.79 -10.06
N ASP A 88 9.42 -14.87 -10.27
CA ASP A 88 9.76 -15.78 -9.19
C ASP A 88 10.96 -15.24 -8.40
N LEU A 89 10.68 -14.51 -7.33
CA LEU A 89 11.70 -13.88 -6.48
C LEU A 89 12.59 -14.89 -5.73
N LYS A 90 12.24 -16.19 -5.71
CA LYS A 90 13.09 -17.24 -5.13
C LYS A 90 14.13 -17.76 -6.12
N SER A 91 13.96 -17.47 -7.41
CA SER A 91 14.95 -17.78 -8.45
C SER A 91 16.00 -16.68 -8.54
N GLU A 92 17.23 -17.05 -8.89
CA GLU A 92 18.32 -16.08 -9.12
C GLU A 92 17.92 -15.04 -10.19
N LEU A 93 17.42 -15.51 -11.34
CA LEU A 93 16.99 -14.65 -12.44
C LEU A 93 15.84 -13.70 -12.04
N GLY A 94 14.89 -14.16 -11.22
CA GLY A 94 13.80 -13.33 -10.74
C GLY A 94 14.27 -12.27 -9.74
N ARG A 95 15.21 -12.62 -8.85
CA ARG A 95 15.87 -11.66 -7.95
C ARG A 95 16.66 -10.61 -8.74
N GLU A 96 17.47 -11.02 -9.71
CA GLU A 96 18.20 -10.10 -10.58
C GLU A 96 17.26 -9.17 -11.36
N ALA A 97 16.16 -9.71 -11.89
CA ALA A 97 15.14 -8.91 -12.58
C ALA A 97 14.49 -7.89 -11.65
N ALA A 98 14.19 -8.27 -10.40
CA ALA A 98 13.66 -7.36 -9.39
C ALA A 98 14.67 -6.25 -9.04
N LEU A 99 15.96 -6.56 -8.87
CA LEU A 99 17.00 -5.55 -8.66
C LEU A 99 17.13 -4.59 -9.84
N ARG A 100 17.01 -5.08 -11.08
CA ARG A 100 16.98 -4.21 -12.28
C ARG A 100 15.76 -3.29 -12.32
N LEU A 101 14.61 -3.76 -11.83
CA LEU A 101 13.41 -2.93 -11.68
C LEU A 101 13.63 -1.87 -10.60
N ILE A 102 14.16 -2.24 -9.44
CA ILE A 102 14.47 -1.32 -8.33
C ILE A 102 15.45 -0.23 -8.79
N LYS A 103 16.53 -0.60 -9.49
CA LYS A 103 17.50 0.34 -10.06
C LYS A 103 16.86 1.43 -10.95
N LYS A 104 15.77 1.10 -11.63
CA LYS A 104 15.04 2.00 -12.53
C LYS A 104 13.86 2.72 -11.86
N SER A 105 13.62 2.45 -10.58
CA SER A 105 12.49 3.00 -9.83
C SER A 105 12.97 4.10 -8.88
N ASP A 106 12.07 5.03 -8.60
CA ASP A 106 12.28 6.09 -7.62
C ASP A 106 11.91 5.66 -6.21
N VAL A 107 10.92 4.76 -6.13
CA VAL A 107 10.35 4.26 -4.89
C VAL A 107 10.22 2.74 -4.96
N VAL A 108 10.58 2.07 -3.87
CA VAL A 108 10.20 0.68 -3.61
C VAL A 108 9.14 0.68 -2.51
N VAL A 109 8.05 -0.04 -2.72
CA VAL A 109 7.01 -0.22 -1.70
C VAL A 109 6.82 -1.71 -1.44
N ALA A 110 6.88 -2.13 -0.17
CA ALA A 110 6.66 -3.51 0.22
C ALA A 110 5.79 -3.61 1.47
N ASN A 111 4.87 -4.58 1.53
CA ASN A 111 4.11 -4.87 2.76
C ASN A 111 4.15 -6.34 3.17
N PHE A 112 5.31 -6.97 2.98
CA PHE A 112 5.61 -8.27 3.56
C PHE A 112 5.97 -8.13 5.05
N ARG A 113 6.01 -9.26 5.76
CA ARG A 113 6.52 -9.29 7.14
C ARG A 113 7.95 -8.74 7.20
N PRO A 114 8.33 -8.05 8.29
CA PRO A 114 9.70 -7.59 8.50
C PRO A 114 10.74 -8.69 8.24
N GLY A 115 11.83 -8.33 7.55
CA GLY A 115 12.90 -9.26 7.17
C GLY A 115 12.63 -10.08 5.90
N ALA A 116 11.41 -10.06 5.33
CA ALA A 116 11.10 -10.87 4.16
C ALA A 116 11.83 -10.40 2.89
N MET A 117 11.89 -9.10 2.65
CA MET A 117 12.60 -8.54 1.50
C MET A 117 14.12 -8.73 1.65
N GLU A 118 14.64 -8.63 2.86
CA GLU A 118 16.05 -8.88 3.20
C GLU A 118 16.44 -10.32 2.87
N ARG A 119 15.61 -11.30 3.26
CA ARG A 119 15.82 -12.72 2.91
C ARG A 119 15.77 -13.00 1.41
N LEU A 120 15.05 -12.18 0.64
CA LEU A 120 15.01 -12.24 -0.82
C LEU A 120 16.20 -11.51 -1.47
N GLY A 121 17.06 -10.83 -0.69
CA GLY A 121 18.15 -9.99 -1.22
C GLY A 121 17.65 -8.70 -1.87
N LEU A 122 16.45 -8.24 -1.48
CA LEU A 122 15.76 -7.07 -2.02
C LEU A 122 15.46 -6.01 -0.95
N GLY A 123 16.00 -6.17 0.26
CA GLY A 123 15.86 -5.22 1.36
C GLY A 123 16.53 -3.87 1.07
N TYR A 124 16.39 -2.92 2.01
CA TYR A 124 16.82 -1.54 1.81
C TYR A 124 18.30 -1.39 1.40
N GLU A 125 19.23 -2.06 2.08
CA GLU A 125 20.66 -1.97 1.76
C GLU A 125 20.99 -2.50 0.35
N ALA A 126 20.31 -3.56 -0.10
CA ALA A 126 20.46 -4.08 -1.46
C ALA A 126 19.91 -3.09 -2.49
N ALA A 127 18.75 -2.48 -2.21
CA ALA A 127 18.17 -1.42 -3.03
C ALA A 127 19.09 -0.19 -3.12
N ARG A 128 19.63 0.28 -1.99
CA ARG A 128 20.54 1.44 -1.93
C ARG A 128 21.82 1.20 -2.71
N THR A 129 22.32 -0.04 -2.74
CA THR A 129 23.51 -0.41 -3.51
C THR A 129 23.31 -0.18 -5.02
N VAL A 130 22.11 -0.42 -5.55
CA VAL A 130 21.82 -0.23 -6.98
C VAL A 130 21.22 1.14 -7.32
N ARG A 131 20.66 1.83 -6.32
CA ARG A 131 20.03 3.16 -6.42
C ARG A 131 20.26 3.93 -5.10
N PRO A 132 21.35 4.71 -4.97
CA PRO A 132 21.73 5.35 -3.69
C PRO A 132 20.71 6.34 -3.11
N ASP A 133 19.91 6.97 -3.97
CA ASP A 133 18.85 7.94 -3.67
C ASP A 133 17.44 7.29 -3.62
N ILE A 134 17.35 5.97 -3.45
CA ILE A 134 16.08 5.26 -3.43
C ILE A 134 15.23 5.64 -2.21
N ILE A 135 13.93 5.78 -2.43
CA ILE A 135 12.95 5.82 -1.33
C ILE A 135 12.44 4.40 -1.12
N TYR A 136 12.59 3.88 0.09
CA TYR A 136 12.22 2.51 0.43
C TYR A 136 11.17 2.53 1.53
N ALA A 137 9.93 2.25 1.15
CA ALA A 137 8.77 2.36 2.02
C ALA A 137 8.22 0.97 2.35
N THR A 138 8.11 0.67 3.64
CA THR A 138 7.51 -0.59 4.11
C THR A 138 6.24 -0.35 4.90
N ALA A 139 5.36 -1.34 4.89
CA ALA A 139 4.25 -1.39 5.82
C ALA A 139 4.06 -2.78 6.41
N SER A 140 3.75 -2.84 7.71
CA SER A 140 3.56 -4.10 8.43
C SER A 140 2.52 -3.95 9.54
N GLY A 141 2.10 -5.06 10.16
CA GLY A 141 1.11 -5.01 11.25
C GLY A 141 1.59 -4.21 12.46
N TYR A 142 2.80 -4.52 12.92
CA TYR A 142 3.30 -4.06 14.21
C TYR A 142 4.57 -3.21 14.12
N GLY A 143 5.16 -3.07 12.93
CA GLY A 143 6.47 -2.43 12.75
C GLY A 143 7.64 -3.40 12.95
N SER A 144 8.79 -3.04 12.41
CA SER A 144 10.03 -3.83 12.43
C SER A 144 10.72 -3.83 13.81
N ASP A 145 10.55 -2.75 14.58
CA ASP A 145 11.09 -2.54 15.93
C ASP A 145 10.10 -2.92 17.04
N SER A 146 9.21 -3.90 16.76
CA SER A 146 8.21 -4.36 17.71
C SER A 146 8.50 -5.78 18.20
N PRO A 147 8.25 -6.11 19.48
CA PRO A 147 8.29 -7.50 19.94
C PRO A 147 7.22 -8.37 19.24
N PHE A 148 6.21 -7.74 18.62
CA PHE A 148 5.14 -8.40 17.88
C PHE A 148 5.37 -8.44 16.36
N ARG A 149 6.56 -8.07 15.88
CA ARG A 149 6.87 -7.96 14.44
C ARG A 149 6.59 -9.24 13.62
N ASP A 150 6.63 -10.40 14.27
CA ASP A 150 6.42 -11.71 13.63
C ASP A 150 4.96 -12.18 13.66
N LEU A 151 4.07 -11.46 14.36
CA LEU A 151 2.64 -11.74 14.39
C LEU A 151 1.95 -11.36 13.08
N PRO A 152 0.84 -12.03 12.70
CA PRO A 152 0.05 -11.65 11.54
C PRO A 152 -0.61 -10.27 11.75
N GLY A 153 -0.30 -9.31 10.89
CA GLY A 153 -1.00 -8.02 10.81
C GLY A 153 -2.18 -8.11 9.86
N GLN A 154 -3.40 -8.07 10.38
CA GLN A 154 -4.63 -7.98 9.59
C GLN A 154 -5.52 -6.90 10.19
N ASP A 155 -6.23 -6.17 9.33
CA ASP A 155 -7.05 -5.02 9.73
C ASP A 155 -8.01 -5.38 10.88
N LEU A 156 -8.76 -6.48 10.73
CA LEU A 156 -9.69 -6.98 11.74
C LEU A 156 -9.03 -7.23 13.10
N LEU A 157 -7.83 -7.83 13.10
CA LEU A 157 -7.09 -8.14 14.34
C LEU A 157 -6.60 -6.84 15.00
N ILE A 158 -6.13 -5.88 14.20
CA ILE A 158 -5.65 -4.60 14.71
C ILE A 158 -6.82 -3.74 15.22
N GLN A 159 -8.00 -3.78 14.60
CA GLN A 159 -9.20 -3.11 15.13
C GLN A 159 -9.58 -3.66 16.51
N GLY A 160 -9.52 -4.98 16.70
CA GLY A 160 -9.75 -5.62 17.99
C GLY A 160 -8.70 -5.22 19.04
N LEU A 161 -7.42 -5.21 18.67
CA LEU A 161 -6.32 -4.89 19.56
C LEU A 161 -6.28 -3.41 19.98
N SER A 162 -6.53 -2.50 19.05
CA SER A 162 -6.37 -1.06 19.25
C SER A 162 -7.52 -0.40 20.03
N GLY A 163 -8.64 -1.12 20.24
CA GLY A 163 -9.85 -0.58 20.84
C GLY A 163 -10.82 0.08 19.86
N VAL A 164 -10.48 0.17 18.56
CA VAL A 164 -11.40 0.68 17.52
C VAL A 164 -12.72 -0.09 17.53
N ALA A 165 -12.65 -1.42 17.63
CA ALA A 165 -13.85 -2.26 17.72
C ALA A 165 -14.62 -2.05 19.03
N TRP A 166 -13.94 -1.78 20.15
CA TRP A 166 -14.58 -1.53 21.44
C TRP A 166 -15.41 -0.23 21.43
N LEU A 167 -14.92 0.80 20.74
CA LEU A 167 -15.61 2.09 20.63
C LEU A 167 -16.71 2.12 19.56
N THR A 168 -16.83 1.06 18.77
CA THR A 168 -17.80 0.97 17.68
C THR A 168 -18.92 0.02 18.07
N GLY A 169 -20.18 0.47 17.92
CA GLY A 169 -21.35 -0.33 18.25
C GLY A 169 -22.30 0.38 19.21
N ARG A 170 -23.06 -0.40 19.99
CA ARG A 170 -24.02 0.12 20.98
C ARG A 170 -23.61 -0.29 22.39
N ALA A 171 -23.85 0.59 23.36
CA ALA A 171 -23.62 0.29 24.76
C ALA A 171 -24.35 -1.00 25.19
N GLY A 172 -23.65 -1.86 25.93
CA GLY A 172 -24.17 -3.14 26.40
C GLY A 172 -24.20 -4.26 25.35
N GLN A 173 -23.62 -4.07 24.17
CA GLN A 173 -23.42 -5.11 23.16
C GLN A 173 -21.94 -5.46 23.02
N ASP A 174 -21.65 -6.60 22.38
CA ASP A 174 -20.28 -6.97 22.04
C ASP A 174 -19.63 -5.96 21.08
N PRO A 175 -18.29 -5.79 21.12
CA PRO A 175 -17.55 -4.92 20.23
C PRO A 175 -17.85 -5.21 18.75
N VAL A 176 -18.06 -4.15 17.96
CA VAL A 176 -18.35 -4.27 16.53
C VAL A 176 -17.19 -3.69 15.74
N VAL A 177 -16.63 -4.46 14.82
CA VAL A 177 -15.60 -3.93 13.92
C VAL A 177 -16.20 -2.95 12.92
N VAL A 178 -15.42 -1.94 12.55
CA VAL A 178 -15.77 -1.05 11.44
C VAL A 178 -15.89 -1.89 10.18
N GLY A 179 -17.00 -1.76 9.45
CA GLY A 179 -17.30 -2.58 8.28
C GLY A 179 -16.38 -2.34 7.08
N ALA A 180 -15.59 -1.27 7.11
CA ALA A 180 -14.50 -1.01 6.18
C ALA A 180 -13.16 -1.40 6.81
N ALA A 181 -12.18 -1.74 5.97
CA ALA A 181 -10.81 -1.98 6.40
C ALA A 181 -10.09 -0.65 6.71
N VAL A 182 -10.54 0.01 7.78
CA VAL A 182 -10.20 1.40 8.10
C VAL A 182 -8.73 1.56 8.47
N VAL A 183 -8.13 0.56 9.11
CA VAL A 183 -6.71 0.59 9.51
C VAL A 183 -5.82 0.38 8.30
N ASP A 184 -6.16 -0.55 7.41
CA ASP A 184 -5.45 -0.76 6.15
C ASP A 184 -5.53 0.48 5.25
N GLN A 185 -6.72 1.08 5.10
CA GLN A 185 -6.89 2.26 4.25
C GLN A 185 -6.18 3.49 4.82
N HIS A 186 -6.32 3.72 6.13
CA HIS A 186 -5.62 4.83 6.79
C HIS A 186 -4.11 4.64 6.77
N GLY A 187 -3.63 3.43 7.08
CA GLY A 187 -2.21 3.08 6.94
C GLY A 187 -1.69 3.25 5.51
N GLY A 188 -2.50 2.91 4.50
CA GLY A 188 -2.17 3.14 3.09
C GLY A 188 -2.06 4.64 2.75
N ALA A 189 -2.95 5.47 3.29
CA ALA A 189 -2.89 6.92 3.13
C ALA A 189 -1.65 7.53 3.81
N LEU A 190 -1.34 7.10 5.05
CA LEU A 190 -0.15 7.52 5.76
C LEU A 190 1.14 7.10 5.03
N LEU A 191 1.17 5.88 4.47
CA LEU A 191 2.31 5.39 3.69
C LEU A 191 2.51 6.22 2.42
N ALA A 192 1.43 6.52 1.69
CA ALA A 192 1.48 7.39 0.52
C ALA A 192 1.96 8.81 0.89
N MET A 193 1.47 9.36 2.00
CA MET A 193 1.91 10.66 2.52
C MET A 193 3.40 10.65 2.87
N GLY A 194 3.90 9.61 3.54
CA GLY A 194 5.31 9.45 3.84
C GLY A 194 6.18 9.36 2.59
N ILE A 195 5.73 8.65 1.56
CA ILE A 195 6.42 8.57 0.27
C ILE A 195 6.47 9.95 -0.42
N LEU A 196 5.38 10.72 -0.40
CA LEU A 196 5.37 12.07 -0.95
C LEU A 196 6.35 12.99 -0.21
N ALA A 197 6.40 12.89 1.12
CA ALA A 197 7.35 13.65 1.94
C ALA A 197 8.81 13.26 1.64
N ALA A 198 9.08 11.96 1.46
CA ALA A 198 10.40 11.47 1.09
C ALA A 198 10.83 11.89 -0.32
N LEU A 199 9.89 11.90 -1.28
CA LEU A 199 10.14 12.42 -2.64
C LEU A 199 10.49 13.91 -2.58
N PHE A 200 9.73 14.69 -1.80
CA PHE A 200 10.02 16.10 -1.59
C PHE A 200 11.34 16.35 -0.88
N HIS A 201 11.69 15.51 0.11
CA HIS A 201 12.99 15.56 0.77
C HIS A 201 14.12 15.34 -0.23
N ARG A 202 14.03 14.27 -1.03
CA ARG A 202 15.02 13.93 -2.06
C ARG A 202 15.19 15.05 -3.09
N GLU A 203 14.11 15.72 -3.49
CA GLU A 203 14.20 16.87 -4.41
C GLU A 203 15.02 18.03 -3.81
N ARG A 204 15.01 18.20 -2.48
CA ARG A 204 15.71 19.28 -1.78
C ARG A 204 17.13 18.94 -1.38
N THR A 205 17.41 17.67 -1.09
CA THR A 205 18.69 17.23 -0.51
C THR A 205 19.49 16.33 -1.44
N GLY A 206 18.85 15.69 -2.42
CA GLY A 206 19.42 14.62 -3.23
C GLY A 206 19.46 13.25 -2.52
N GLU A 207 18.95 13.15 -1.29
CA GLU A 207 19.07 11.95 -0.45
C GLU A 207 17.79 11.10 -0.47
N GLY A 208 17.97 9.78 -0.58
CA GLY A 208 16.89 8.81 -0.40
C GLY A 208 16.51 8.62 1.06
N GLN A 209 15.42 7.90 1.34
CA GLN A 209 14.99 7.62 2.71
C GLN A 209 14.38 6.22 2.82
N GLN A 210 14.56 5.60 3.99
CA GLN A 210 13.78 4.44 4.41
C GLN A 210 12.68 4.91 5.37
N LEU A 211 11.44 4.47 5.13
CA LEU A 211 10.31 4.79 6.00
C LEU A 211 9.43 3.55 6.21
N GLU A 212 8.77 3.48 7.36
CA GLU A 212 7.89 2.37 7.73
C GLU A 212 6.57 2.91 8.28
N VAL A 213 5.46 2.25 7.94
CA VAL A 213 4.15 2.45 8.58
C VAL A 213 3.71 1.14 9.23
N ALA A 214 3.35 1.20 10.51
CA ALA A 214 2.74 0.08 11.21
C ALA A 214 1.21 0.24 11.30
N MET A 215 0.46 -0.83 11.05
CA MET A 215 -1.01 -0.82 11.19
C MET A 215 -1.44 -0.42 12.60
N VAL A 216 -0.74 -0.90 13.63
CA VAL A 216 -1.05 -0.54 15.03
C VAL A 216 -0.90 0.96 15.29
N GLN A 217 0.11 1.61 14.70
CA GLN A 217 0.31 3.06 14.82
C GLN A 217 -0.78 3.82 14.05
N ALA A 218 -1.14 3.35 12.85
CA ALA A 218 -2.25 3.92 12.10
C ALA A 218 -3.59 3.80 12.87
N ALA A 219 -3.82 2.67 13.55
CA ALA A 219 -5.01 2.50 14.37
C ALA A 219 -5.01 3.44 15.59
N PHE A 220 -3.87 3.64 16.24
CA PHE A 220 -3.78 4.62 17.34
C PHE A 220 -3.93 6.07 16.87
N ASP A 221 -3.48 6.40 15.66
CA ASP A 221 -3.71 7.71 15.05
C ASP A 221 -5.22 7.99 14.86
N LEU A 222 -6.01 6.98 14.45
CA LEU A 222 -7.47 7.06 14.40
C LEU A 222 -8.12 7.22 15.79
N MET A 223 -7.39 6.84 16.85
CA MET A 223 -7.88 6.79 18.23
C MET A 223 -7.38 7.96 19.09
N VAL A 224 -6.71 8.96 18.52
CA VAL A 224 -6.12 10.09 19.28
C VAL A 224 -7.15 10.82 20.16
N GLU A 225 -8.33 11.11 19.62
CA GLU A 225 -9.41 11.74 20.37
C GLU A 225 -10.18 10.71 21.23
N PRO A 226 -10.59 9.54 20.70
CA PRO A 226 -11.40 8.61 21.48
C PRO A 226 -10.67 7.91 22.65
N VAL A 227 -9.33 7.85 22.67
CA VAL A 227 -8.57 7.27 23.79
C VAL A 227 -8.55 8.16 25.03
N VAL A 228 -8.89 9.46 24.89
CA VAL A 228 -8.91 10.42 26.00
C VAL A 228 -10.32 10.66 26.57
N TYR A 229 -11.33 9.95 26.06
CA TYR A 229 -12.70 9.94 26.57
C TYR A 229 -13.00 8.64 27.32
#